data_AF-A0A151TMF2-F1
#
_entry.id   AF-A0A151TMF2-F1
#
_cell.length_a   1.000
_cell.length_b   1.000
_cell.length_c   1.000
_cell.angle_alpha   90.00
_cell.angle_beta   90.00
_cell.angle_gamma   90.00
#
_symmetry.space_group_name_H-M   'P 1'
#
loop_
_entity.id
_entity.type
_entity.pdbx_description
1 polymer ?
#
loop_
_entity_poly.entity_id
_entity_poly.type
_entity_poly.pdbx_seq_one_letter_code
_entity_poly.pdbx_strand_id
1 'polypeptide(L)' 'MSKQDKRHWDAVKKISKYLKSTISHGIMFGSQQGDPLVMRFVDSDYTGDLDDKRSTT' A
#
# COMPACT_ATOMS: atom_id res chain seq x y z
N MET A 1 17.31 -16.57 -5.18
CA MET A 1 16.50 -15.38 -5.47
C MET A 1 15.54 -15.73 -6.59
N SER A 2 14.23 -15.65 -6.35
CA SER A 2 13.23 -16.00 -7.36
C SER A 2 13.32 -15.03 -8.55
N LYS A 3 13.34 -15.59 -9.76
CA LYS A 3 13.38 -14.81 -11.00
C LYS A 3 12.01 -14.16 -11.17
N GLN A 4 11.93 -12.85 -11.03
CA GLN A 4 10.66 -12.13 -11.18
C GLN A 4 10.18 -12.26 -12.63
N ASP A 5 8.97 -12.78 -12.82
CA ASP A 5 8.35 -12.93 -14.12
C ASP A 5 8.19 -11.58 -14.83
N LYS A 6 8.33 -11.56 -16.16
CA LYS A 6 8.16 -10.33 -16.97
C LYS A 6 6.85 -9.59 -16.66
N ARG A 7 5.77 -10.35 -16.42
CA ARG A 7 4.45 -9.85 -16.03
C ARG A 7 4.49 -9.03 -14.74
N HIS A 8 5.30 -9.46 -13.76
CA HIS A 8 5.46 -8.74 -12.51
C HIS A 8 6.16 -7.40 -12.74
N TRP A 9 7.24 -7.39 -13.53
CA TRP A 9 7.95 -6.15 -13.87
C TRP A 9 7.11 -5.17 -14.70
N ASP A 10 6.28 -5.68 -15.60
CA ASP A 10 5.36 -4.85 -16.38
C ASP A 10 4.29 -4.20 -15.48
N ALA A 11 3.76 -4.93 -14.51
CA ALA A 11 2.84 -4.39 -13.51
C ALA A 11 3.49 -3.29 -12.67
N VAL A 12 4.72 -3.52 -12.16
CA VAL A 12 5.48 -2.53 -11.38
C VAL A 12 5.69 -1.24 -12.19
N LYS A 13 6.13 -1.35 -13.44
CA LYS A 13 6.32 -0.20 -14.33
C LYS A 13 5.01 0.57 -14.55
N LYS A 14 3.89 -0.14 -14.71
CA LYS A 14 2.57 0.48 -14.90
C LYS A 14 2.12 1.26 -13.66
N ILE A 15 2.32 0.71 -12.47
CA ILE A 15 2.05 1.38 -11.19
C ILE A 15 2.89 2.65 -11.08
N SER A 16 4.20 2.56 -11.31
CA SER A 16 5.09 3.73 -11.24
C SER A 16 4.72 4.82 -12.26
N LYS A 17 4.32 4.44 -13.48
CA LYS A 17 3.81 5.39 -14.49
C LYS A 17 2.54 6.09 -14.01
N TYR A 18 1.61 5.33 -13.45
CA TYR A 18 0.36 5.87 -12.91
C TYR A 18 0.65 6.89 -11.80
N LEU A 19 1.42 6.51 -10.78
CA LEU A 19 1.82 7.39 -9.68
C LEU A 19 2.48 8.69 -10.16
N LYS A 20 3.41 8.59 -11.13
CA LYS A 20 4.06 9.77 -11.71
C LYS A 20 3.06 10.69 -12.43
N SER A 21 2.09 10.13 -13.12
CA SER A 21 1.08 10.88 -13.87
C SER A 21 -0.03 11.48 -13.00
N THR A 22 -0.27 10.93 -11.81
CA THR A 22 -1.37 11.33 -10.91
C THR A 22 -0.87 12.07 -9.67
N ILE A 23 0.32 12.68 -9.71
CA ILE A 23 0.90 13.37 -8.54
C ILE A 23 0.03 14.53 -8.03
N SER A 24 -0.75 15.14 -8.91
CA SER A 24 -1.72 16.20 -8.58
C SER A 24 -3.09 15.69 -8.15
N HIS A 25 -3.32 14.37 -8.18
CA HIS A 25 -4.60 13.76 -7.85
C HIS A 25 -4.51 13.13 -6.47
N GLY A 26 -5.54 13.35 -5.66
CA GLY A 26 -5.65 12.78 -4.33
C GLY A 26 -7.11 12.55 -3.96
N ILE A 27 -7.34 11.67 -3.00
CA ILE A 27 -8.65 11.50 -2.38
C ILE A 27 -8.80 12.63 -1.35
N MET A 28 -9.64 13.61 -1.66
CA MET A 28 -9.90 14.76 -0.78
C MET A 28 -11.21 14.51 -0.03
N PHE A 29 -11.14 14.53 1.30
CA PHE A 29 -12.33 14.57 2.14
C PHE A 29 -12.67 16.04 2.37
N GLY A 30 -13.72 16.54 1.71
CA GLY A 30 -14.22 17.90 1.96
C GLY A 30 -14.98 17.94 3.29
N SER A 31 -14.78 19.00 4.08
CA SER A 31 -15.75 19.36 5.11
C SER A 31 -17.01 19.85 4.40
N GLN A 32 -17.99 18.97 4.22
CA GLN A 32 -19.36 19.45 4.04
C GLN A 32 -19.77 20.21 5.32
N GLN A 33 -20.74 21.11 5.26
CA GLN A 33 -21.27 21.77 6.45
C GLN A 33 -21.80 20.69 7.42
N GLY A 34 -20.99 20.35 8.43
CA GLY A 34 -21.20 19.22 9.33
C GLY A 34 -19.91 18.40 9.47
N ASP A 35 -19.54 18.03 10.70
CA ASP A 35 -18.28 17.35 11.00
C ASP A 35 -18.06 16.12 10.10
N PRO A 36 -17.11 16.15 9.14
CA PRO A 36 -16.79 14.98 8.36
C PRO A 36 -16.02 14.01 9.25
N LEU A 37 -16.72 13.08 9.89
CA LEU A 37 -16.10 11.97 10.64
C LEU A 37 -15.43 11.01 9.64
N VAL A 38 -14.20 11.35 9.24
CA VAL A 38 -13.35 10.46 8.44
C VAL A 38 -12.75 9.41 9.38
N MET A 39 -13.41 8.26 9.49
CA MET A 39 -12.87 7.09 10.19
C MET A 39 -11.89 6.36 9.27
N ARG A 40 -10.59 6.42 9.58
CA ARG A 40 -9.56 5.66 8.86
C ARG A 40 -9.33 4.33 9.57
N PHE A 41 -9.49 3.23 8.84
CA PHE A 41 -9.01 1.93 9.25
C PHE A 41 -7.65 1.71 8.61
N VAL A 42 -6.63 1.54 9.45
CA VAL A 42 -5.31 1.10 9.02
C VAL A 42 -5.26 -0.38 9.37
N ASP A 43 -4.89 -1.24 8.41
CA ASP A 43 -4.56 -2.62 8.74
C ASP A 43 -3.45 -2.52 9.79
N SER A 44 -3.71 -3.03 10.99
CA SER A 44 -2.69 -3.04 12.02
C SER A 44 -1.49 -3.68 11.38
N ASP A 45 -0.41 -2.91 11.19
CA ASP A 45 0.87 -3.44 10.77
C ASP A 45 1.00 -4.75 11.52
N TYR A 46 1.13 -5.87 10.81
CA TYR A 46 1.45 -7.15 11.42
C TYR A 46 2.85 -6.96 12.03
N THR A 47 2.85 -6.30 13.17
CA THR A 47 4.01 -5.69 13.81
C THR A 47 4.53 -6.78 14.70
N GLY A 48 5.60 -7.41 14.24
CA GLY A 48 6.61 -7.97 15.12
C GLY A 48 6.20 -9.23 15.88
N ASP A 49 5.90 -10.31 15.17
CA ASP A 49 6.41 -11.59 15.66
C ASP A 49 7.83 -11.80 15.13
N LEU A 50 8.81 -11.55 16.01
CA LEU A 50 10.22 -11.91 15.80
C LEU A 50 10.50 -13.36 16.23
N ASP A 51 9.59 -14.01 16.95
CA ASP A 51 9.75 -15.33 17.56
C ASP A 51 9.26 -16.48 16.67
N ASP A 52 8.35 -16.28 15.73
CA ASP A 52 7.91 -17.36 14.81
C ASP A 52 8.91 -17.69 13.68
N LYS A 53 10.10 -17.09 13.70
CA LYS A 53 11.24 -17.53 12.86
C LYS A 53 12.10 -18.59 13.56
N ARG A 54 11.51 -19.69 14.03
CA ARG A 54 12.29 -20.88 14.41
C ARG A 54 12.23 -21.95 13.34
N SER A 55 13.36 -22.16 12.65
CA SER A 55 13.63 -23.42 11.97
C SER A 55 14.05 -24.44 13.02
N THR A 56 13.19 -25.43 13.28
CA THR A 56 13.53 -26.58 14.11
C THR A 56 14.54 -27.46 13.35
N THR A 57 15.60 -27.86 14.07
CA THR A 57 16.77 -28.65 13.63
C THR A 57 16.45 -29.94 12.90
#